data_AF-K2ACL2-F1
#
_entry.id   AF-K2ACL2-F1
#
_cell.length_a   1.000
_cell.length_b   1.000
_cell.length_c   1.000
_cell.angle_alpha   90.00
_cell.angle_beta   90.00
_cell.angle_gamma   90.00
#
_symmetry.space_group_name_H-M   'P 1'
#
loop_
_entity.id
_entity.type
_entity.pdbx_description
1 polymer ?
#
loop_
_entity_poly.entity_id
_entity_poly.type
_entity_poly.pdbx_seq_one_letter_code
_entity_poly.pdbx_strand_id
1 'polypeptide(L)'
;MGVSIRAKFKIGVFIVCLLVLTLGAVSLVTQSRLNHQLQFLTQEATKLHLVSTLELAAYKSVMPGNDYIITGSSTYKNSFEEQDKRVKAIFAQIDAFPLFEPAERAVIAQVHELYDKTRETTLNIMALPYGDPRLPKMMEEMDYQYAEPLLAQLTALGDQITASYKKNQAEAAGLKR
;
A
#
# COMPACT_ATOMS: atom_id res chain seq x y z
N MET A 1 -23.22 37.74 -55.79
CA MET A 1 -22.67 38.50 -54.65
C MET A 1 -21.31 37.92 -54.28
N GLY A 2 -20.21 38.58 -54.64
CA GLY A 2 -18.86 38.11 -54.34
C GLY A 2 -18.43 38.54 -52.94
N VAL A 3 -17.97 37.60 -52.11
CA VAL A 3 -17.38 37.90 -50.80
C VAL A 3 -16.11 38.74 -51.00
N SER A 4 -16.03 39.89 -50.34
CA SER A 4 -14.87 40.79 -50.45
C SER A 4 -13.57 40.10 -50.01
N ILE A 5 -12.44 40.45 -50.63
CA ILE A 5 -11.11 39.87 -50.32
C ILE A 5 -10.78 40.03 -48.83
N ARG A 6 -11.17 41.16 -48.22
CA ARG A 6 -11.02 41.43 -46.77
C ARG A 6 -11.79 40.44 -45.90
N ALA A 7 -12.99 40.04 -46.32
CA ALA A 7 -13.80 39.05 -45.60
C ALA A 7 -13.19 37.64 -45.72
N LYS A 8 -12.69 37.26 -46.91
CA LYS A 8 -11.98 35.98 -47.10
C LYS A 8 -10.74 35.86 -46.21
N PHE A 9 -9.97 36.95 -46.08
CA PHE A 9 -8.81 36.99 -45.19
C PHE A 9 -9.18 36.87 -43.71
N LYS A 10 -10.18 37.62 -43.24
CA LYS A 10 -10.68 37.51 -41.85
C LYS A 10 -11.17 36.11 -41.50
N ILE A 11 -11.90 35.47 -42.42
CA ILE A 11 -12.39 34.09 -42.24
C ILE A 11 -11.21 33.11 -42.18
N GLY A 12 -10.22 33.24 -43.06
CA GLY A 12 -9.02 32.40 -43.04
C GLY A 12 -8.25 32.49 -41.72
N VAL A 13 -8.00 33.72 -41.25
CA VAL A 13 -7.33 33.95 -39.95
C VAL A 13 -8.17 33.38 -38.81
N PHE A 14 -9.48 33.59 -38.82
CA PHE A 14 -10.38 33.05 -37.80
C PHE A 14 -10.33 31.51 -37.75
N ILE A 15 -10.34 30.83 -38.90
CA ILE A 15 -10.24 29.37 -38.96
C ILE A 15 -8.90 28.88 -38.39
N VAL A 16 -7.79 29.53 -38.75
CA VAL A 16 -6.46 29.16 -38.21
C VAL A 16 -6.41 29.39 -36.69
N CYS A 17 -6.89 30.53 -36.19
CA CYS A 17 -6.96 30.79 -34.76
C CYS A 17 -7.85 29.76 -34.04
N LEU A 18 -9.00 29.40 -34.62
CA LEU A 18 -9.88 28.38 -34.07
C LEU A 18 -9.16 27.03 -33.97
N LEU A 19 -8.44 26.61 -35.02
CA LEU A 19 -7.68 25.36 -35.02
C LEU A 19 -6.57 25.34 -33.97
N VAL A 20 -5.85 26.45 -33.80
CA VAL A 20 -4.82 26.56 -32.74
C VAL A 20 -5.46 26.48 -31.35
N LEU A 21 -6.59 27.15 -31.15
CA LEU A 21 -7.31 27.11 -29.88
C LEU A 21 -7.87 25.73 -29.56
N THR A 22 -8.41 25.00 -30.55
CA THR A 22 -8.90 23.64 -30.34
C THR A 22 -7.76 22.67 -30.03
N LEU A 23 -6.64 22.75 -30.75
CA LEU A 23 -5.45 21.95 -30.45
C LEU A 23 -4.89 22.26 -29.05
N GLY A 24 -4.85 23.54 -28.67
CA GLY A 24 -4.45 23.97 -27.33
C GLY A 24 -5.37 23.41 -26.24
N ALA A 25 -6.68 23.50 -26.43
CA ALA A 25 -7.66 22.96 -25.50
C ALA A 25 -7.54 21.43 -25.36
N VAL A 26 -7.41 20.70 -26.48
CA VAL A 26 -7.18 19.25 -26.47
C VAL A 26 -5.88 18.90 -25.74
N SER A 27 -4.80 19.65 -26.00
CA SER A 27 -3.51 19.42 -25.34
C SER A 27 -3.61 19.59 -23.82
N LEU A 28 -4.24 20.66 -23.35
CA LEU A 28 -4.43 20.91 -21.91
C LEU A 28 -5.28 19.83 -21.24
N VAL A 29 -6.36 19.39 -21.89
CA VAL A 29 -7.23 18.31 -21.37
C VAL A 29 -6.44 17.00 -21.26
N THR A 30 -5.66 16.64 -22.29
CA THR A 30 -4.85 15.42 -22.28
C THR A 30 -3.77 15.47 -21.21
N GLN A 31 -3.07 16.60 -21.07
CA GLN A 31 -2.06 16.77 -20.00
C GLN A 31 -2.69 16.66 -18.61
N SER A 32 -3.85 17.29 -18.38
CA SER A 32 -4.55 17.20 -17.10
C SER A 32 -4.94 15.75 -16.76
N ARG A 33 -5.43 14.98 -17.74
CA ARG A 33 -5.78 13.57 -17.54
C ARG A 33 -4.55 12.72 -17.23
N LEU A 34 -3.46 12.92 -17.96
CA LEU A 34 -2.19 12.21 -17.73
C LEU A 34 -1.62 12.51 -16.34
N ASN A 35 -1.63 13.78 -15.90
CA ASN A 35 -1.15 14.15 -14.58
C ASN A 35 -1.98 13.49 -13.47
N HIS A 36 -3.31 13.48 -13.61
CA HIS A 36 -4.18 12.82 -12.63
C HIS A 36 -3.92 11.31 -12.57
N GLN A 37 -3.74 10.64 -13.71
CA GLN A 37 -3.42 9.22 -13.74
C GLN A 37 -2.03 8.91 -13.16
N LEU A 38 -1.02 9.74 -13.45
CA LEU A 38 0.31 9.60 -12.86
C LEU A 38 0.26 9.74 -11.34
N GLN A 39 -0.45 10.75 -10.83
CA GLN A 39 -0.65 10.92 -9.40
C GLN A 39 -1.31 9.68 -8.79
N PHE A 40 -2.40 9.18 -9.38
CA PHE A 40 -3.07 7.97 -8.92
C PHE A 40 -2.12 6.75 -8.88
N LEU A 41 -1.36 6.51 -9.95
CA LEU A 41 -0.40 5.40 -9.99
C LEU A 41 0.70 5.53 -8.95
N THR A 42 1.22 6.74 -8.72
CA THR A 42 2.20 7.00 -7.65
C THR A 42 1.61 6.71 -6.27
N GLN A 43 0.34 7.06 -6.05
CA GLN A 43 -0.35 6.81 -4.78
C GLN A 43 -0.53 5.30 -4.54
N GLU A 44 -1.05 4.56 -5.52
CA GLU A 44 -1.23 3.11 -5.42
C GLU A 44 0.12 2.37 -5.25
N ALA A 45 1.16 2.80 -5.96
CA ALA A 45 2.51 2.25 -5.77
C ALA A 45 3.05 2.49 -4.34
N THR A 46 2.76 3.66 -3.77
CA THR A 46 3.14 3.99 -2.39
C THR A 46 2.38 3.13 -1.39
N LYS A 47 1.06 2.94 -1.57
CA LYS A 47 0.26 2.03 -0.74
C LYS A 47 0.82 0.61 -0.77
N LEU A 48 1.09 0.10 -1.97
CA LEU A 48 1.64 -1.25 -2.15
C LEU A 48 2.98 -1.39 -1.45
N HIS A 49 3.87 -0.40 -1.59
CA HIS A 49 5.15 -0.39 -0.90
C HIS A 49 5.00 -0.46 0.62
N LEU A 50 4.10 0.35 1.21
CA LEU A 50 3.83 0.35 2.64
C LEU A 50 3.27 -0.99 3.12
N VAL A 51 2.25 -1.53 2.44
CA VAL A 51 1.60 -2.80 2.81
C VAL A 51 2.57 -3.98 2.70
N SER A 52 3.33 -4.11 1.61
CA SER A 52 4.33 -5.18 1.47
C SER A 52 5.50 -5.04 2.45
N THR A 53 5.87 -3.80 2.80
CA THR A 53 6.90 -3.57 3.83
C THR A 53 6.39 -3.96 5.21
N LEU A 54 5.12 -3.68 5.52
CA LEU A 54 4.47 -4.11 6.76
C LEU A 54 4.36 -5.63 6.83
N GLU A 55 3.91 -6.29 5.76
CA GLU A 55 3.82 -7.75 5.66
C GLU A 55 5.15 -8.43 5.97
N LEU A 56 6.23 -7.99 5.32
CA LEU A 56 7.56 -8.53 5.56
C LEU A 56 8.04 -8.30 7.00
N ALA A 57 7.79 -7.11 7.56
CA ALA A 57 8.18 -6.77 8.92
C ALA A 57 7.38 -7.58 9.95
N ALA A 58 6.07 -7.72 9.74
CA ALA A 58 5.17 -8.53 10.55
C ALA A 58 5.63 -10.00 10.55
N TYR A 59 5.84 -10.59 9.38
CA TYR A 59 6.37 -11.95 9.24
C TYR A 59 7.67 -12.16 10.03
N LYS A 60 8.61 -11.21 9.91
CA LYS A 60 9.88 -11.25 10.63
C LYS A 60 9.76 -11.11 12.14
N SER A 61 8.73 -10.41 12.62
CA SER A 61 8.53 -10.19 14.05
C SER A 61 8.00 -11.42 14.79
N VAL A 62 7.42 -12.40 14.08
CA VAL A 62 6.90 -13.64 14.70
C VAL A 62 8.03 -14.64 14.98
N MET A 63 9.03 -14.69 14.10
CA MET A 63 10.12 -15.68 14.15
C MET A 63 10.86 -15.74 15.51
N PRO A 64 11.23 -14.61 16.16
CA PRO A 64 11.95 -14.68 17.43
C PRO A 64 11.21 -15.42 18.55
N GLY A 65 9.87 -15.39 18.57
CA GLY A 65 9.06 -16.17 19.51
C GLY A 65 9.25 -17.67 19.30
N ASN A 66 9.15 -18.10 18.04
CA ASN A 66 9.31 -19.50 17.65
C ASN A 66 10.76 -19.97 17.88
N ASP A 67 11.74 -19.14 17.55
CA ASP A 67 13.16 -19.44 17.78
C ASP A 67 13.49 -19.55 19.27
N TYR A 68 12.87 -18.72 20.12
CA TYR A 68 13.01 -18.83 21.58
C TYR A 68 12.49 -20.18 22.09
N ILE A 69 11.34 -20.63 21.60
CA ILE A 69 10.76 -21.93 22.00
C ILE A 69 11.66 -23.09 21.60
N ILE A 70 12.32 -23.00 20.45
CA ILE A 70 13.21 -24.05 19.94
C ILE A 70 14.53 -24.08 20.73
N THR A 71 15.14 -22.92 20.96
CA THR A 71 16.54 -22.82 21.40
C THR A 71 16.73 -22.36 22.86
N GLY A 72 15.74 -21.71 23.44
CA GLY A 72 15.81 -21.09 24.77
C GLY A 72 16.67 -19.83 24.86
N SER A 73 17.21 -19.30 23.74
CA SER A 73 18.13 -18.16 23.79
C SER A 73 17.42 -16.85 24.10
N SER A 74 17.84 -16.15 25.15
CA SER A 74 17.31 -14.83 25.51
C SER A 74 17.64 -13.73 24.51
N THR A 75 18.58 -13.95 23.59
CA THR A 75 18.96 -12.97 22.55
C THR A 75 17.80 -12.64 21.61
N TYR A 76 16.87 -13.58 21.40
CA TYR A 76 15.71 -13.38 20.53
C TYR A 76 14.78 -12.28 21.01
N LYS A 77 14.80 -11.94 22.30
CA LYS A 77 14.05 -10.79 22.81
C LYS A 77 14.51 -9.47 22.19
N ASN A 78 15.82 -9.26 22.06
CA ASN A 78 16.35 -8.05 21.43
C ASN A 78 15.99 -8.00 19.94
N SER A 79 16.07 -9.14 19.26
CA SER A 79 15.65 -9.27 17.86
C SER A 79 14.16 -8.96 17.68
N PHE A 80 13.31 -9.45 18.59
CA PHE A 80 11.88 -9.15 18.61
C PHE A 80 11.63 -7.65 18.81
N GLU A 81 12.25 -7.04 19.82
CA GLU A 81 12.07 -5.61 20.10
C GLU A 81 12.50 -4.71 18.92
N GLU A 82 13.52 -5.12 18.17
CA GLU A 82 13.91 -4.43 16.93
C GLU A 82 12.83 -4.55 15.85
N GLN A 83 12.29 -5.76 15.63
CA GLN A 83 11.20 -5.94 14.66
C GLN A 83 9.91 -5.24 15.09
N ASP A 84 9.55 -5.25 16.38
CA ASP A 84 8.38 -4.54 16.94
C ASP A 84 8.47 -3.03 16.66
N LYS A 85 9.64 -2.43 16.89
CA LYS A 85 9.88 -1.02 16.54
C LYS A 85 9.70 -0.77 15.04
N ARG A 86 10.19 -1.67 14.19
CA ARG A 86 10.05 -1.54 12.74
C ARG A 86 8.60 -1.63 12.29
N VAL A 87 7.84 -2.60 12.80
CA VAL A 87 6.41 -2.73 12.48
C VAL A 87 5.63 -1.49 12.91
N LYS A 88 5.83 -1.01 14.15
CA LYS A 88 5.19 0.22 14.64
C LYS A 88 5.53 1.44 13.81
N ALA A 89 6.79 1.57 13.38
CA ALA A 89 7.19 2.66 12.50
C ALA A 89 6.51 2.61 11.13
N ILE A 90 6.18 1.42 10.63
CA ILE A 90 5.45 1.27 9.36
C ILE A 90 3.96 1.56 9.55
N PHE A 91 3.34 1.09 10.65
CA PHE A 91 1.97 1.50 11.00
C PHE A 91 1.84 3.02 11.10
N ALA A 92 2.77 3.69 11.78
CA ALA A 92 2.77 5.15 11.86
C ALA A 92 2.88 5.83 10.49
N GLN A 93 3.65 5.26 9.55
CA GLN A 93 3.71 5.77 8.17
C GLN A 93 2.39 5.56 7.41
N ILE A 94 1.74 4.42 7.62
CA ILE A 94 0.43 4.10 7.04
C ILE A 94 -0.65 5.06 7.59
N ASP A 95 -0.66 5.31 8.89
CA ASP A 95 -1.59 6.22 9.53
C ASP A 95 -1.41 7.67 9.04
N ALA A 96 -0.15 8.08 8.86
CA ALA A 96 0.19 9.38 8.31
C ALA A 96 -0.11 9.52 6.81
N PHE A 97 -0.39 8.43 6.10
CA PHE A 97 -0.71 8.43 4.67
C PHE A 97 -2.22 8.57 4.46
N PRO A 98 -2.74 9.74 4.03
CA PRO A 98 -4.18 10.01 4.05
C PRO A 98 -4.95 9.26 2.94
N LEU A 99 -4.25 8.70 1.95
CA LEU A 99 -4.84 8.24 0.70
C LEU A 99 -5.30 6.78 0.70
N PHE A 100 -5.20 6.07 1.84
CA PHE A 100 -5.90 4.80 2.01
C PHE A 100 -7.42 5.04 2.05
N GLU A 101 -8.13 4.26 1.24
CA GLU A 101 -9.59 4.27 1.16
C GLU A 101 -10.20 3.77 2.49
N PRO A 102 -11.44 4.16 2.84
CA PRO A 102 -12.08 3.72 4.08
C PRO A 102 -12.10 2.20 4.28
N ALA A 103 -12.31 1.44 3.20
CA ALA A 103 -12.28 -0.02 3.24
C ALA A 103 -10.86 -0.57 3.50
N GLU A 104 -9.83 0.03 2.89
CA GLU A 104 -8.42 -0.33 3.13
C GLU A 104 -8.04 -0.02 4.59
N ARG A 105 -8.49 1.12 5.13
CA ARG A 105 -8.28 1.50 6.54
C ARG A 105 -8.93 0.53 7.52
N ALA A 106 -10.12 0.03 7.20
CA ALA A 106 -10.78 -0.97 8.04
C ALA A 106 -9.95 -2.27 8.13
N VAL A 107 -9.34 -2.71 7.01
CA VAL A 107 -8.43 -3.85 7.00
C VAL A 107 -7.16 -3.55 7.78
N ILE A 108 -6.55 -2.37 7.59
CA ILE A 108 -5.35 -1.95 8.34
C ILE A 108 -5.60 -1.93 9.85
N ALA A 109 -6.78 -1.50 10.30
CA ALA A 109 -7.14 -1.53 11.72
C ALA A 109 -7.22 -2.96 12.27
N GLN A 110 -7.82 -3.89 11.52
CA GLN A 110 -7.87 -5.32 11.89
C GLN A 110 -6.46 -5.94 11.94
N VAL A 111 -5.62 -5.61 10.97
CA VAL A 111 -4.19 -5.99 10.93
C VAL A 111 -3.46 -5.45 12.16
N HIS A 112 -3.73 -4.22 12.59
CA HIS A 112 -3.13 -3.66 13.80
C HIS A 112 -3.54 -4.44 15.06
N GLU A 113 -4.83 -4.78 15.20
CA GLU A 113 -5.33 -5.57 16.34
C GLU A 113 -4.71 -6.97 16.38
N LEU A 114 -4.64 -7.65 15.24
CA LEU A 114 -4.00 -8.96 15.12
C LEU A 114 -2.51 -8.89 15.46
N TYR A 115 -1.83 -7.84 14.98
CA TYR A 115 -0.43 -7.63 15.31
C TYR A 115 -0.20 -7.42 16.81
N ASP A 116 -1.04 -6.63 17.47
CA ASP A 116 -0.96 -6.42 18.92
C ASP A 116 -1.12 -7.74 19.69
N LYS A 117 -1.99 -8.64 19.21
CA LYS A 117 -2.18 -9.98 19.80
C LYS A 117 -1.00 -10.91 19.56
N THR A 118 -0.44 -10.90 18.35
CA THR A 118 0.82 -11.61 18.04
C THR A 118 1.92 -11.11 18.98
N ARG A 119 2.09 -9.79 19.08
CA ARG A 119 3.10 -9.14 19.91
C ARG A 119 2.95 -9.50 21.39
N GLU A 120 1.73 -9.42 21.92
CA GLU A 120 1.41 -9.80 23.31
C GLU A 120 1.80 -11.27 23.56
N THR A 121 1.43 -12.17 22.64
CA THR A 121 1.71 -13.60 22.77
C THR A 121 3.21 -13.89 22.70
N THR A 122 3.95 -13.26 21.78
CA THR A 122 5.41 -13.39 21.68
C THR A 122 6.11 -12.95 22.97
N LEU A 123 5.69 -11.82 23.56
CA LEU A 123 6.25 -11.35 24.82
C LEU A 123 5.94 -12.31 25.98
N ASN A 124 4.73 -12.88 26.02
CA ASN A 124 4.35 -13.87 27.01
C ASN A 124 5.17 -15.17 26.86
N ILE A 125 5.41 -15.63 25.63
CA ILE A 125 6.30 -16.76 25.32
C ILE A 125 7.70 -16.52 25.90
N MET A 126 8.29 -15.36 25.62
CA MET A 126 9.65 -15.02 26.06
C MET A 126 9.77 -14.72 27.56
N ALA A 127 8.66 -14.54 28.27
CA ALA A 127 8.62 -14.35 29.71
C ALA A 127 8.63 -15.68 30.49
N LEU A 128 8.26 -16.79 29.84
CA LEU A 128 8.27 -18.12 30.44
C LEU A 128 9.66 -18.75 30.36
N PRO A 129 10.03 -19.65 31.29
CA PRO A 129 11.29 -20.36 31.22
C PRO A 129 11.30 -21.32 30.02
N TYR A 130 12.48 -21.53 29.43
CA TYR A 130 12.67 -22.50 28.36
C TYR A 130 12.21 -23.90 28.81
N GLY A 131 11.46 -24.58 27.93
CA GLY A 131 10.88 -25.89 28.21
C GLY A 131 9.59 -25.87 29.04
N ASP A 132 9.02 -24.69 29.34
CA ASP A 132 7.70 -24.60 29.97
C ASP A 132 6.65 -25.31 29.09
N PRO A 133 5.84 -26.24 29.66
CA PRO A 133 4.92 -27.07 28.88
C PRO A 133 3.79 -26.27 28.20
N ARG A 134 3.61 -24.99 28.54
CA ARG A 134 2.63 -24.11 27.89
C ARG A 134 3.12 -23.54 26.57
N LEU A 135 4.44 -23.48 26.35
CA LEU A 135 5.05 -22.82 25.17
C LEU A 135 4.53 -23.35 23.83
N PRO A 136 4.40 -24.67 23.59
CA PRO A 136 3.91 -25.17 22.31
C PRO A 136 2.49 -24.69 21.99
N LYS A 137 1.61 -24.67 22.99
CA LYS A 137 0.24 -24.17 22.82
C LYS A 137 0.19 -22.68 22.51
N MET A 138 1.05 -21.89 23.16
CA MET A 138 1.14 -20.45 22.91
C MET A 138 1.70 -20.16 21.51
N MET A 139 2.63 -20.98 21.03
CA MET A 139 3.14 -20.91 19.66
C MET A 139 2.02 -21.17 18.65
N GLU A 140 1.28 -22.26 18.82
CA GLU A 140 0.13 -22.57 17.96
C GLU A 140 -0.92 -21.47 17.98
N GLU A 141 -1.24 -20.93 19.16
CA GLU A 141 -2.16 -19.81 19.28
C GLU A 141 -1.65 -18.57 18.54
N MET A 142 -0.37 -18.22 18.74
CA MET A 142 0.26 -17.09 18.05
C MET A 142 0.23 -17.26 16.53
N ASP A 143 0.65 -18.42 16.04
CA ASP A 143 0.81 -18.70 14.62
C ASP A 143 -0.56 -18.78 13.92
N TYR A 144 -1.49 -19.60 14.42
CA TYR A 144 -2.76 -19.87 13.74
C TYR A 144 -3.87 -18.86 14.04
N GLN A 145 -3.93 -18.30 15.25
CA GLN A 145 -5.04 -17.40 15.60
C GLN A 145 -4.73 -15.94 15.28
N TYR A 146 -3.45 -15.55 15.25
CA TYR A 146 -3.06 -14.15 15.10
C TYR A 146 -2.16 -13.91 13.89
N ALA A 147 -1.01 -14.58 13.78
CA ALA A 147 0.00 -14.30 12.75
C ALA A 147 -0.43 -14.72 11.34
N GLU A 148 -1.02 -15.89 11.16
CA GLU A 148 -1.52 -16.34 9.86
C GLU A 148 -2.67 -15.45 9.35
N PRO A 149 -3.72 -15.14 10.14
CA PRO A 149 -4.73 -14.17 9.72
C PRO A 149 -4.16 -12.78 9.42
N LEU A 150 -3.19 -12.32 10.22
CA LEU A 150 -2.52 -11.04 10.02
C LEU A 150 -1.86 -10.97 8.63
N LEU A 151 -1.07 -11.97 8.29
CA LEU A 151 -0.36 -12.04 7.02
C LEU A 151 -1.35 -12.23 5.86
N ALA A 152 -2.34 -13.09 6.01
CA ALA A 152 -3.37 -13.30 4.98
C ALA A 152 -4.12 -12.01 4.65
N GLN A 153 -4.46 -11.18 5.65
CA GLN A 153 -5.10 -9.88 5.42
C GLN A 153 -4.18 -8.89 4.71
N LEU A 154 -2.89 -8.85 5.08
CA LEU A 154 -1.91 -8.00 4.41
C LEU A 154 -1.68 -8.42 2.95
N THR A 155 -1.55 -9.72 2.69
CA THR A 155 -1.42 -10.26 1.33
C THR A 155 -2.68 -9.91 0.51
N ALA A 156 -3.88 -10.13 1.04
CA ALA A 156 -5.12 -9.83 0.34
C ALA A 156 -5.28 -8.33 0.04
N LEU A 157 -4.90 -7.45 0.97
CA LEU A 157 -4.88 -6.01 0.76
C LEU A 157 -3.86 -5.62 -0.32
N GLY A 158 -2.66 -6.20 -0.29
CA GLY A 158 -1.64 -5.99 -1.31
C GLY A 158 -2.10 -6.43 -2.71
N ASP A 159 -2.81 -7.55 -2.81
CA ASP A 159 -3.38 -8.06 -4.05
C ASP A 159 -4.48 -7.13 -4.59
N GLN A 160 -5.35 -6.59 -3.72
CA GLN A 160 -6.37 -5.62 -4.09
C GLN A 160 -5.74 -4.35 -4.66
N ILE A 161 -4.74 -3.78 -3.98
CA ILE A 161 -4.02 -2.58 -4.44
C ILE A 161 -3.29 -2.88 -5.76
N THR A 162 -2.69 -4.06 -5.90
CA THR A 162 -2.02 -4.48 -7.13
C THR A 162 -2.99 -4.59 -8.31
N ALA A 163 -4.19 -5.13 -8.08
CA ALA A 163 -5.23 -5.22 -9.10
C ALA A 163 -5.70 -3.82 -9.55
N SER A 164 -5.91 -2.92 -8.58
CA SER A 164 -6.23 -1.50 -8.83
C SER A 164 -5.13 -0.81 -9.65
N TYR A 165 -3.87 -0.95 -9.23
CA TYR A 165 -2.70 -0.41 -9.94
C TYR A 165 -2.63 -0.91 -11.39
N LYS A 166 -2.72 -2.22 -11.63
CA LYS A 166 -2.65 -2.83 -12.97
C LYS A 166 -3.78 -2.34 -13.88
N LYS A 167 -5.01 -2.25 -13.36
CA LYS A 167 -6.16 -1.73 -14.10
C LYS A 167 -5.91 -0.29 -14.57
N ASN A 168 -5.51 0.59 -13.66
CA ASN A 168 -5.27 2.00 -13.96
C ASN A 168 -4.05 2.21 -14.87
N GLN A 169 -3.03 1.35 -14.75
CA GLN A 169 -1.87 1.38 -15.65
C GLN A 169 -2.29 1.05 -17.10
N ALA A 170 -3.18 0.08 -17.29
CA ALA A 170 -3.69 -0.28 -18.63
C ALA A 170 -4.53 0.86 -19.24
N GLU A 171 -5.38 1.51 -18.43
CA GLU A 171 -6.16 2.68 -18.86
C GLU A 171 -5.25 3.86 -19.27
N ALA A 172 -4.17 4.10 -18.51
CA ALA A 172 -3.19 5.14 -18.84
C ALA A 172 -2.40 4.84 -20.12
N ALA A 173 -2.08 3.57 -20.38
CA ALA A 173 -1.45 3.16 -21.64
C ALA A 173 -2.39 3.37 -22.84
N GLY A 174 -3.71 3.22 -22.65
CA GLY A 174 -4.73 3.50 -23.66
C GLY A 174 -4.80 4.98 -24.05
N LEU A 175 -4.59 5.91 -23.12
CA LEU A 175 -4.61 7.36 -23.40
C LEU A 175 -3.40 7.86 -24.21
N LYS A 176 -2.33 7.06 -24.32
CA LYS A 176 -1.16 7.37 -25.16
C LYS A 176 -1.35 7.00 -26.63
N ARG A 177 -2.40 6.25 -26.97
CA ARG A 177 -2.75 5.86 -28.35
C ARG A 177 -3.76 6.82 -28.94
#